data_AF-A0AA47GC25-F1
#
_entry.id   AF-A0AA47GC25-F1
#
_cell.length_a   1.000
_cell.length_b   1.000
_cell.length_c   1.000
_cell.angle_alpha   90.00
_cell.angle_beta   90.00
_cell.angle_gamma   90.00
#
_symmetry.space_group_name_H-M   'P 1'
#
loop_
_entity.id
_entity.type
_entity.pdbx_description
1 polymer ?
#
loop_
_entity_poly.entity_id
_entity_poly.type
_entity_poly.pdbx_seq_one_letter_code
_entity_poly.pdbx_strand_id
1 'polypeptide(L)'
;MPVTYPWQNLDPKGLVQITQPHWISDIDQQVLLHLYQPIIGGTAYAFYQTLYANIQLSDFASIPLRHFDLMEQMVAGKEQYVKARRQLEAIGLLQVFEKSSHQNQDDVATIYQLQAPLDSKHIFSDPIMSSLLMGRLGQDRYQLMLDKFSIKMPVDLKSGDWTEVTATFQDVYRLPSQYYPISDEIEDKLVAKNRQTKSTTITSSTLDMNTLKELLQSSFISENAITAEVNEMFVSLHQLYGFDEVDLKELALSASDLRTNTIDVRKLQRLALDRTSSQTGTSNVQPAKASAQGVSSGLMDRITVSEAKDRQQADQADQQWLGKGLSKEELSFSKLARSYPPIAFAKSIKEQKGGYLTKSEGNAITELIQSEVIQPATLNVMVQFCLIELEQNRLTRSYLESVADDWRQNKVVEPEEAMLYLKQRKQKSAENYEKRQKNRMAKGRYQTQKQSVKPKWLDPDSRQDKYQKPVVAPKAGDQEGPKQDTAVKQENKASLSAQEAEIQQLLHSLNQKEGE
;
A
#
# COMPACT_ATOMS: atom_id res chain seq x y z
N MET A 1 2.82 8.24 -66.52
CA MET A 1 3.25 8.41 -65.12
C MET A 1 3.57 7.03 -64.57
N PRO A 2 4.81 6.72 -64.16
CA PRO A 2 5.10 5.43 -63.53
C PRO A 2 4.28 5.33 -62.24
N VAL A 3 3.63 4.19 -62.02
CA VAL A 3 2.87 3.92 -60.80
C VAL A 3 3.88 3.81 -59.66
N THR A 4 4.08 4.89 -58.91
CA THR A 4 4.96 4.91 -57.74
C THR A 4 4.31 4.06 -56.66
N TYR A 5 4.88 2.89 -56.40
CA TYR A 5 4.31 2.01 -55.40
C TYR A 5 4.60 2.59 -54.00
N PRO A 6 3.64 2.55 -53.07
CA PRO A 6 3.78 3.11 -51.73
C PRO A 6 5.01 2.65 -50.96
N TRP A 7 5.42 1.40 -51.18
CA TRP A 7 6.58 0.81 -50.53
C TRP A 7 7.91 1.27 -51.11
N GLN A 8 7.94 1.95 -52.25
CA GLN A 8 9.18 2.51 -52.80
C GLN A 8 9.65 3.74 -52.01
N ASN A 9 8.72 4.48 -51.41
CA ASN A 9 9.01 5.76 -50.73
C ASN A 9 9.49 5.60 -49.27
N LEU A 10 9.36 4.41 -48.68
CA LEU A 10 9.82 4.18 -47.31
C LEU A 10 11.35 4.00 -47.28
N ASP A 11 12.08 4.83 -46.54
CA ASP A 11 13.51 4.61 -46.29
C ASP A 11 13.68 3.67 -45.09
N PRO A 12 14.28 2.46 -45.25
CA PRO A 12 14.54 1.54 -44.15
C PRO A 12 15.42 2.14 -43.04
N LYS A 13 16.29 3.10 -43.37
CA LYS A 13 17.17 3.76 -42.40
C LYS A 13 16.50 4.92 -41.66
N GLY A 14 15.32 5.35 -42.12
CA GLY A 14 14.59 6.46 -41.50
C GLY A 14 14.20 6.14 -40.06
N LEU A 15 14.38 7.12 -39.18
CA LEU A 15 13.99 7.03 -37.78
C LEU A 15 12.48 7.24 -37.62
N VAL A 16 11.89 6.42 -36.77
CA VAL A 16 10.48 6.44 -36.38
C VAL A 16 10.35 6.47 -34.86
N GLN A 17 9.46 7.31 -34.37
CA GLN A 17 9.08 7.36 -32.97
C GLN A 17 7.61 6.95 -32.82
N ILE A 18 7.33 6.05 -31.88
CA ILE A 18 5.98 5.54 -31.62
C ILE A 18 5.43 6.28 -30.39
N THR A 19 4.19 6.75 -30.46
CA THR A 19 3.52 7.46 -29.37
C THR A 19 2.13 6.89 -29.13
N GLN A 20 1.66 6.97 -27.89
CA GLN A 20 0.35 6.47 -27.49
C GLN A 20 -0.42 7.55 -26.72
N PRO A 21 -1.44 8.18 -27.31
CA PRO A 21 -2.23 9.21 -26.63
C PRO A 21 -3.17 8.64 -25.55
N HIS A 22 -3.60 7.39 -25.69
CA HIS A 22 -4.59 6.76 -24.82
C HIS A 22 -4.07 5.42 -24.31
N TRP A 23 -4.27 5.12 -23.03
CA TRP A 23 -3.96 3.80 -22.48
C TRP A 23 -4.72 2.71 -23.21
N ILE A 24 -4.05 1.60 -23.51
CA ILE A 24 -4.65 0.39 -24.06
C ILE A 24 -4.74 -0.61 -22.91
N SER A 25 -5.94 -1.15 -22.68
CA SER A 25 -6.25 -2.08 -21.59
C SER A 25 -6.43 -3.51 -22.08
N ASP A 26 -6.56 -4.46 -21.16
CA ASP A 26 -6.74 -5.86 -21.50
C ASP A 26 -8.03 -6.13 -22.29
N ILE A 27 -9.10 -5.37 -22.03
CA ILE A 27 -10.34 -5.46 -22.83
C ILE A 27 -10.11 -4.98 -24.27
N ASP A 28 -9.30 -3.93 -24.45
CA ASP A 28 -8.91 -3.41 -25.76
C ASP A 28 -8.10 -4.46 -26.53
N GLN A 29 -7.22 -5.19 -25.84
CA GLN A 29 -6.48 -6.31 -26.42
C GLN A 29 -7.40 -7.46 -26.87
N GLN A 30 -8.44 -7.77 -26.10
CA GLN A 30 -9.45 -8.75 -26.50
C GLN A 30 -10.25 -8.29 -27.72
N VAL A 31 -10.61 -7.01 -27.78
CA VAL A 31 -11.28 -6.40 -28.93
C VAL A 31 -10.40 -6.46 -30.17
N LEU A 32 -9.11 -6.13 -30.06
CA LEU A 32 -8.16 -6.22 -31.17
C LEU A 32 -8.05 -7.66 -31.70
N LEU A 33 -7.94 -8.63 -30.80
CA LEU A 33 -7.79 -10.04 -31.15
C LEU A 33 -9.06 -10.62 -31.78
N HIS A 34 -10.23 -10.36 -31.21
CA HIS A 34 -11.46 -11.03 -31.63
C HIS A 34 -12.28 -10.26 -32.68
N LEU A 35 -12.18 -8.93 -32.70
CA LEU A 35 -12.96 -8.09 -33.60
C LEU A 35 -12.10 -7.49 -34.71
N TYR A 36 -10.92 -6.94 -34.42
CA TYR A 36 -10.08 -6.35 -35.49
C TYR A 36 -9.31 -7.39 -36.30
N GLN A 37 -8.67 -8.38 -35.67
CA GLN A 37 -7.82 -9.37 -36.35
C GLN A 37 -8.52 -10.08 -37.53
N PRO A 38 -9.81 -10.50 -37.44
CA PRO A 38 -10.51 -11.09 -38.59
C PRO A 38 -10.63 -10.18 -39.82
N ILE A 39 -10.58 -8.86 -39.62
CA ILE A 39 -10.73 -7.84 -40.68
C ILE A 39 -9.36 -7.45 -41.23
N ILE A 40 -8.41 -7.10 -40.37
CA ILE A 40 -7.09 -6.59 -40.76
C ILE A 40 -6.10 -7.70 -41.11
N GLY A 41 -6.32 -8.91 -40.58
CA GLY A 41 -5.43 -10.06 -40.74
C GLY A 41 -4.30 -10.13 -39.71
N GLY A 42 -3.67 -11.31 -39.62
CA GLY A 42 -2.65 -11.59 -38.62
C GLY A 42 -1.39 -10.72 -38.71
N THR A 43 -1.00 -10.31 -39.92
CA THR A 43 0.20 -9.48 -40.14
C THR A 43 0.03 -8.06 -39.60
N ALA A 44 -1.14 -7.43 -39.85
CA ALA A 44 -1.44 -6.10 -39.33
C ALA A 44 -1.65 -6.12 -37.80
N TYR A 45 -2.29 -7.18 -37.29
CA TYR A 45 -2.41 -7.39 -35.84
C TYR A 45 -1.03 -7.54 -35.19
N ALA A 46 -0.15 -8.38 -35.74
CA ALA A 46 1.21 -8.54 -35.23
C ALA A 46 1.97 -7.21 -35.26
N PHE A 47 1.83 -6.42 -36.34
CA PHE A 47 2.46 -5.10 -36.42
C PHE A 47 1.97 -4.15 -35.32
N TYR A 48 0.66 -4.09 -35.07
CA TYR A 48 0.10 -3.30 -33.97
C TYR A 48 0.70 -3.72 -32.62
N GLN A 49 0.80 -5.03 -32.36
CA GLN A 49 1.41 -5.55 -31.14
C GLN A 49 2.89 -5.23 -31.03
N THR A 50 3.64 -5.31 -32.14
CA THR A 50 5.05 -4.91 -32.18
C THR A 50 5.21 -3.44 -31.87
N LEU A 51 4.36 -2.56 -32.40
CA LEU A 51 4.38 -1.14 -32.06
C LEU A 51 4.09 -0.93 -30.58
N TYR A 52 3.03 -1.55 -30.05
CA TYR A 52 2.63 -1.47 -28.65
C TYR A 52 3.74 -1.94 -27.69
N ALA A 53 4.41 -3.04 -28.02
CA ALA A 53 5.49 -3.61 -27.20
C ALA A 53 6.73 -2.71 -27.08
N ASN A 54 6.94 -1.81 -28.05
CA ASN A 54 8.09 -0.91 -28.07
C ASN A 54 7.83 0.42 -27.32
N ILE A 55 6.63 0.62 -26.77
CA ILE A 55 6.25 1.83 -26.02
C ILE A 55 6.66 1.70 -24.56
N GLN A 56 7.32 2.72 -24.02
CA GLN A 56 7.68 2.75 -22.60
C GLN A 56 6.48 3.20 -21.75
N LEU A 57 6.22 2.48 -20.67
CA LEU A 57 5.08 2.77 -19.77
C LEU A 57 5.18 4.13 -19.06
N SER A 58 6.39 4.68 -18.90
CA SER A 58 6.60 5.96 -18.21
C SER A 58 6.24 7.17 -19.07
N ASP A 59 6.58 7.11 -20.36
CA ASP A 59 6.61 8.29 -21.23
C ASP A 59 5.57 8.23 -22.36
N PHE A 60 4.82 7.12 -22.47
CA PHE A 60 3.89 6.83 -23.58
C PHE A 60 4.50 6.98 -24.97
N ALA A 61 5.82 6.86 -25.04
CA ALA A 61 6.58 6.98 -26.26
C ALA A 61 7.66 5.90 -26.31
N SER A 62 8.06 5.54 -27.52
CA SER A 62 9.26 4.73 -27.75
C SER A 62 10.49 5.63 -27.84
N ILE A 63 11.65 5.01 -27.63
CA ILE A 63 12.93 5.55 -28.13
C ILE A 63 12.84 5.62 -29.66
N PRO A 64 13.50 6.57 -30.35
CA PRO A 64 13.60 6.56 -31.81
C PRO A 64 14.19 5.23 -32.31
N LEU A 65 13.45 4.54 -33.17
CA LEU A 65 13.81 3.26 -33.79
C LEU A 65 13.99 3.44 -35.29
N ARG A 66 14.72 2.55 -35.96
CA ARG A 66 14.73 2.55 -37.43
C ARG A 66 13.60 1.69 -37.95
N HIS A 67 13.05 2.04 -39.11
CA HIS A 67 12.08 1.19 -39.80
C HIS A 67 12.63 -0.23 -40.03
N PHE A 68 13.93 -0.35 -40.31
CA PHE A 68 14.61 -1.63 -40.42
C PHE A 68 14.51 -2.50 -39.15
N ASP A 69 14.68 -1.92 -37.96
CA ASP A 69 14.65 -2.66 -36.70
C ASP A 69 13.25 -3.27 -36.46
N LEU A 70 12.19 -2.52 -36.79
CA LEU A 70 10.81 -3.02 -36.73
C LEU A 70 10.53 -4.13 -37.76
N MET A 71 11.08 -3.99 -38.97
CA MET A 71 10.97 -5.02 -40.01
C MET A 71 11.68 -6.31 -39.61
N GLU A 72 12.87 -6.21 -39.01
CA GLU A 72 13.65 -7.34 -38.50
C GLU A 72 12.90 -8.04 -37.36
N GLN A 73 12.35 -7.29 -36.40
CA GLN A 73 11.57 -7.86 -35.30
C GLN A 73 10.34 -8.63 -35.78
N MET A 74 9.67 -8.15 -36.83
CA MET A 74 8.53 -8.84 -37.44
C MET A 74 8.90 -9.96 -38.41
N VAL A 75 10.18 -10.07 -38.78
CA VAL A 75 10.64 -10.92 -39.89
C VAL A 75 9.84 -10.62 -41.17
N ALA A 76 9.60 -9.34 -41.45
CA ALA A 76 8.74 -8.88 -42.53
C ALA A 76 9.53 -8.09 -43.58
N GLY A 77 9.25 -8.38 -44.86
CA GLY A 77 9.79 -7.59 -45.97
C GLY A 77 9.13 -6.21 -46.07
N LYS A 78 9.77 -5.30 -46.81
CA LYS A 78 9.29 -3.91 -47.02
C LYS A 78 7.84 -3.81 -47.50
N GLU A 79 7.43 -4.70 -48.41
CA GLU A 79 6.07 -4.71 -48.93
C GLU A 79 5.04 -5.11 -47.86
N GLN A 80 5.32 -6.17 -47.11
CA GLN A 80 4.44 -6.65 -46.04
C GLN A 80 4.31 -5.61 -44.93
N TYR A 81 5.42 -4.96 -44.58
CA TYR A 81 5.45 -3.87 -43.61
C TYR A 81 4.53 -2.71 -44.02
N VAL A 82 4.68 -2.20 -45.25
CA VAL A 82 3.86 -1.08 -45.73
C VAL A 82 2.39 -1.47 -45.90
N LYS A 83 2.11 -2.72 -46.30
CA LYS A 83 0.74 -3.23 -46.37
C LYS A 83 0.09 -3.29 -44.97
N ALA A 84 0.80 -3.84 -43.98
CA ALA A 84 0.33 -3.91 -42.60
C ALA A 84 0.10 -2.50 -42.03
N ARG A 85 1.05 -1.58 -42.24
CA ARG A 85 0.92 -0.17 -41.85
C ARG A 85 -0.34 0.47 -42.42
N ARG A 86 -0.56 0.34 -43.74
CA ARG A 86 -1.74 0.88 -44.41
C ARG A 86 -3.06 0.27 -43.95
N GLN A 87 -3.07 -1.01 -43.58
CA GLN A 87 -4.26 -1.64 -43.02
C GLN A 87 -4.62 -1.04 -41.65
N LEU A 88 -3.62 -0.78 -40.80
CA LEU A 88 -3.83 -0.10 -39.52
C LEU A 88 -4.23 1.37 -39.70
N GLU A 89 -3.65 2.07 -40.67
CA GLU A 89 -4.05 3.43 -41.04
C GLU A 89 -5.51 3.48 -41.50
N ALA A 90 -5.90 2.58 -42.41
CA ALA A 90 -7.23 2.57 -43.01
C ALA A 90 -8.36 2.27 -42.01
N ILE A 91 -8.08 1.42 -41.02
CA ILE A 91 -9.06 1.06 -39.98
C ILE A 91 -9.03 2.04 -38.78
N GLY A 92 -8.10 3.02 -38.78
CA GLY A 92 -7.99 4.06 -37.75
C GLY A 92 -7.20 3.68 -36.50
N LEU A 93 -6.47 2.55 -36.51
CA LEU A 93 -5.65 2.09 -35.38
C LEU A 93 -4.25 2.73 -35.35
N LEU A 94 -3.82 3.35 -36.45
CA LEU A 94 -2.52 4.00 -36.57
C LEU A 94 -2.67 5.33 -37.31
N GLN A 95 -2.08 6.39 -36.75
CA GLN A 95 -1.89 7.66 -37.46
C GLN A 95 -0.41 7.89 -37.69
N VAL A 96 -0.07 8.31 -38.91
CA VAL A 96 1.31 8.53 -39.33
C VAL A 96 1.50 10.01 -39.65
N PHE A 97 2.49 10.62 -39.00
CA PHE A 97 2.88 12.00 -39.25
C PHE A 97 4.30 12.04 -39.79
N GLU A 98 4.52 12.81 -40.85
CA GLU A 98 5.83 13.01 -41.47
C GLU A 98 6.20 14.50 -41.39
N LYS A 99 7.45 14.81 -41.04
CA LYS A 99 7.93 16.19 -40.91
C LYS A 99 8.40 16.70 -42.28
N SER A 100 7.77 17.76 -42.81
CA SER A 100 8.06 18.30 -44.15
C SER A 100 9.40 19.06 -44.29
N SER A 101 10.21 19.19 -43.22
CA SER A 101 11.48 19.93 -43.24
C SER A 101 12.57 19.15 -42.52
N HIS A 102 13.48 18.57 -43.31
CA HIS A 102 14.68 17.89 -42.83
C HIS A 102 15.87 18.84 -42.97
N GLN A 103 16.34 19.44 -41.87
CA GLN A 103 17.62 20.15 -41.87
C GLN A 103 18.80 19.21 -41.52
N ASN A 104 18.55 18.11 -40.81
CA ASN A 104 19.53 17.08 -40.46
C ASN A 104 19.00 15.67 -40.73
N GLN A 105 19.90 14.73 -41.04
CA GLN A 105 19.62 13.32 -41.36
C GLN A 105 19.30 12.47 -40.11
N ASP A 106 19.60 13.00 -38.91
CA ASP A 106 19.38 12.37 -37.60
C ASP A 106 18.07 12.81 -36.91
N ASP A 107 17.29 13.71 -37.52
CA ASP A 107 15.99 14.10 -36.98
C ASP A 107 14.97 12.97 -37.20
N VAL A 108 14.13 12.70 -36.18
CA VAL A 108 12.97 11.78 -36.31
C VAL A 108 12.09 12.27 -37.47
N ALA A 109 12.08 11.49 -38.55
CA ALA A 109 11.39 11.83 -39.79
C ALA A 109 9.90 11.50 -39.72
N THR A 110 9.52 10.49 -38.93
CA THR A 110 8.17 9.93 -38.90
C THR A 110 7.72 9.63 -37.47
N ILE A 111 6.48 9.99 -37.15
CA ILE A 111 5.83 9.67 -35.87
C ILE A 111 4.65 8.73 -36.13
N TYR A 112 4.63 7.62 -35.40
CA TYR A 112 3.55 6.64 -35.39
C TYR A 112 2.73 6.79 -34.13
N GLN A 113 1.55 7.39 -34.25
CA GLN A 113 0.63 7.53 -33.14
C GLN A 113 -0.33 6.34 -33.12
N LEU A 114 -0.16 5.47 -32.12
CA LEU A 114 -0.95 4.26 -31.93
C LEU A 114 -2.28 4.60 -31.26
N GLN A 115 -3.40 4.36 -31.94
CA GLN A 115 -4.72 4.65 -31.40
C GLN A 115 -5.30 3.43 -30.67
N ALA A 116 -6.08 3.68 -29.62
CA ALA A 116 -6.82 2.62 -28.93
C ALA A 116 -7.94 2.11 -29.85
N PRO A 117 -8.30 0.81 -29.78
CA PRO A 117 -9.43 0.28 -30.53
C PRO A 117 -10.74 0.91 -30.04
N LEU A 118 -11.77 0.84 -30.89
CA LEU A 118 -13.11 1.24 -30.52
C LEU A 118 -13.72 0.25 -29.51
N ASP A 119 -14.64 0.74 -28.67
CA ASP A 119 -15.41 -0.14 -27.79
C ASP A 119 -16.24 -1.15 -28.58
N SER A 120 -16.45 -2.33 -28.01
CA SER A 120 -17.28 -3.39 -28.61
C SER A 120 -18.67 -2.87 -29.02
N LYS A 121 -19.30 -2.03 -28.18
CA LYS A 121 -20.59 -1.42 -28.48
C LYS A 121 -20.55 -0.59 -29.76
N HIS A 122 -19.51 0.25 -29.91
CA HIS A 122 -19.35 1.10 -31.08
C HIS A 122 -19.11 0.26 -32.34
N ILE A 123 -18.27 -0.77 -32.25
CA ILE A 123 -17.97 -1.70 -33.35
C ILE A 123 -19.22 -2.41 -33.87
N PHE A 124 -20.06 -2.94 -32.98
CA PHE A 124 -21.27 -3.64 -33.40
C PHE A 124 -22.39 -2.69 -33.85
N SER A 125 -22.40 -1.45 -33.34
CA SER A 125 -23.36 -0.42 -33.76
C SER A 125 -23.03 0.23 -35.11
N ASP A 126 -21.75 0.27 -35.49
CA ASP A 126 -21.32 0.81 -36.78
C ASP A 126 -21.69 -0.15 -37.92
N PRO A 127 -22.52 0.27 -38.90
CA PRO A 127 -22.90 -0.59 -40.02
C PRO A 127 -21.72 -1.10 -40.83
N ILE A 128 -20.64 -0.31 -40.97
CA ILE A 128 -19.48 -0.68 -41.78
C ILE A 128 -18.69 -1.78 -41.07
N MET A 129 -18.26 -1.55 -39.83
CA MET A 129 -17.48 -2.54 -39.08
C MET A 129 -18.27 -3.82 -38.82
N SER A 130 -19.55 -3.69 -38.47
CA SER A 130 -20.45 -4.81 -38.21
C SER A 130 -20.66 -5.69 -39.45
N SER A 131 -20.86 -5.08 -40.63
CA SER A 131 -20.99 -5.83 -41.88
C SER A 131 -19.68 -6.49 -42.33
N LEU A 132 -18.53 -5.83 -42.14
CA LEU A 132 -17.21 -6.41 -42.42
C LEU A 132 -16.92 -7.63 -41.52
N LEU A 133 -17.23 -7.51 -40.22
CA LEU A 133 -17.13 -8.61 -39.26
C LEU A 133 -18.01 -9.79 -39.66
N MET A 134 -19.28 -9.53 -39.96
CA MET A 134 -20.23 -10.55 -40.41
C MET A 134 -19.73 -11.26 -41.68
N GLY A 135 -19.24 -10.50 -42.66
CA GLY A 135 -18.72 -11.06 -43.91
C GLY A 135 -17.47 -11.92 -43.73
N ARG A 136 -16.62 -11.62 -42.73
CA ARG A 136 -15.39 -12.38 -42.44
C ARG A 136 -15.60 -13.58 -41.54
N LEU A 137 -16.46 -13.46 -40.54
CA LEU A 137 -16.69 -14.48 -39.52
C LEU A 137 -17.83 -15.44 -39.89
N GLY A 138 -18.81 -14.98 -40.65
CA GLY A 138 -20.07 -15.69 -40.85
C GLY A 138 -21.02 -15.54 -39.65
N GLN A 139 -22.27 -15.92 -39.86
CA GLN A 139 -23.38 -15.67 -38.93
C GLN A 139 -23.17 -16.28 -37.54
N ASP A 140 -22.81 -17.57 -37.48
CA ASP A 140 -22.66 -18.30 -36.21
C ASP A 140 -21.55 -17.71 -35.34
N ARG A 141 -20.38 -17.46 -35.94
CA ARG A 141 -19.23 -16.90 -35.22
C ARG A 141 -19.46 -15.45 -34.81
N TYR A 142 -20.16 -14.68 -35.65
CA TYR A 142 -20.54 -13.31 -35.32
C TYR A 142 -21.46 -13.28 -34.10
N GLN A 143 -22.46 -14.16 -34.03
CA GLN A 143 -23.35 -14.28 -32.87
C GLN A 143 -22.58 -14.66 -31.60
N LEU A 144 -21.63 -15.60 -31.70
CA LEU A 144 -20.74 -15.95 -30.58
C LEU A 144 -19.92 -14.75 -30.08
N MET A 145 -19.44 -13.89 -30.99
CA MET A 145 -18.72 -12.67 -30.59
C MET A 145 -19.66 -11.66 -29.92
N LEU A 146 -20.88 -11.48 -30.43
CA LEU A 146 -21.89 -10.65 -29.77
C LEU A 146 -22.18 -11.15 -28.35
N ASP A 147 -22.38 -12.45 -28.18
CA ASP A 147 -22.62 -13.05 -26.87
C ASP A 147 -21.43 -12.87 -25.91
N LYS A 148 -20.20 -13.01 -26.42
CA LYS A 148 -18.97 -12.86 -25.65
C LYS A 148 -18.76 -11.44 -25.15
N PHE A 149 -19.04 -10.44 -25.99
CA PHE A 149 -18.85 -9.02 -25.66
C PHE A 149 -20.12 -8.36 -25.07
N SER A 150 -21.19 -9.14 -24.87
CA SER A 150 -22.40 -8.68 -24.17
C SER A 150 -22.26 -8.88 -22.67
N ILE A 151 -22.62 -7.86 -21.89
CA ILE A 151 -22.67 -7.96 -20.43
C ILE A 151 -23.88 -8.81 -20.04
N LYS A 152 -23.65 -10.08 -19.71
CA LYS A 152 -24.66 -10.94 -19.06
C LYS A 152 -24.46 -10.84 -17.56
N MET A 153 -25.26 -10.00 -16.90
CA MET A 153 -25.30 -9.99 -15.44
C MET A 153 -25.89 -11.35 -15.00
N PRO A 154 -25.14 -12.17 -14.23
CA PRO A 154 -25.56 -13.53 -13.91
C PRO A 154 -26.77 -13.56 -12.96
N VAL A 155 -27.03 -12.46 -12.26
CA VAL A 155 -28.13 -12.32 -11.31
C VAL A 155 -28.85 -11.01 -11.60
N ASP A 156 -30.16 -11.09 -11.77
CA ASP A 156 -31.00 -9.90 -11.85
C ASP A 156 -31.30 -9.38 -10.44
N LEU A 157 -30.46 -8.47 -9.97
CA LEU A 157 -30.59 -7.78 -8.69
C LEU A 157 -31.83 -6.88 -8.60
N LYS A 158 -32.55 -6.65 -9.71
CA LYS A 158 -33.82 -5.90 -9.74
C LYS A 158 -35.03 -6.78 -9.48
N SER A 159 -34.86 -8.10 -9.51
CA SER A 159 -35.85 -9.04 -8.99
C SER A 159 -35.97 -8.75 -7.50
N GLY A 160 -37.18 -8.45 -7.02
CA GLY A 160 -37.43 -7.99 -5.64
C GLY A 160 -37.02 -8.96 -4.52
N ASP A 161 -36.38 -10.07 -4.84
CA ASP A 161 -35.76 -11.03 -3.93
C ASP A 161 -34.46 -10.51 -3.30
N TRP A 162 -33.85 -9.46 -3.86
CA TRP A 162 -32.56 -8.92 -3.41
C TRP A 162 -32.73 -7.53 -2.79
N THR A 163 -32.23 -7.38 -1.56
CA THR A 163 -32.14 -6.09 -0.87
C THR A 163 -30.68 -5.67 -0.75
N GLU A 164 -30.38 -4.41 -1.07
CA GLU A 164 -29.04 -3.85 -0.90
C GLU A 164 -28.72 -3.68 0.60
N VAL A 165 -27.69 -4.38 1.08
CA VAL A 165 -27.18 -4.33 2.47
C VAL A 165 -25.74 -3.81 2.51
N THR A 166 -25.35 -3.02 1.52
CA THR A 166 -24.01 -2.42 1.43
C THR A 166 -23.82 -1.42 2.57
N ALA A 167 -22.72 -1.54 3.30
CA ALA A 167 -22.36 -0.55 4.32
C ALA A 167 -22.05 0.79 3.65
N THR A 168 -22.51 1.88 4.23
CA THR A 168 -22.16 3.22 3.74
C THR A 168 -20.76 3.60 4.21
N PHE A 169 -20.13 4.59 3.56
CA PHE A 169 -18.80 5.03 3.95
C PHE A 169 -18.74 5.51 5.41
N GLN A 170 -19.78 6.20 5.87
CA GLN A 170 -19.89 6.73 7.25
C GLN A 170 -20.00 5.63 8.31
N ASP A 171 -20.58 4.47 7.95
CA ASP A 171 -20.73 3.35 8.89
C ASP A 171 -19.38 2.73 9.27
N VAL A 172 -18.39 2.80 8.36
CA VAL A 172 -17.12 2.07 8.48
C VAL A 172 -15.92 3.01 8.68
N TYR A 173 -15.89 4.16 8.02
CA TYR A 173 -14.73 5.03 7.97
C TYR A 173 -14.98 6.39 8.61
N ARG A 174 -13.97 6.87 9.34
CA ARG A 174 -13.91 8.26 9.82
C ARG A 174 -13.07 9.07 8.86
N LEU A 175 -13.60 10.22 8.44
CA LEU A 175 -12.91 11.12 7.54
C LEU A 175 -11.69 11.73 8.27
N PRO A 176 -10.48 11.68 7.69
CA PRO A 176 -9.35 12.39 8.24
C PRO A 176 -9.61 13.90 8.16
N SER A 177 -9.25 14.63 9.22
CA SER A 177 -9.44 16.09 9.33
C SER A 177 -8.50 16.91 8.43
N GLN A 178 -7.60 16.25 7.68
CA GLN A 178 -6.67 16.90 6.76
C GLN A 178 -6.88 16.37 5.34
N TYR A 179 -7.16 17.29 4.42
CA TYR A 179 -7.28 17.04 2.99
C TYR A 179 -6.00 17.50 2.28
N TYR A 180 -5.47 16.67 1.38
CA TYR A 180 -4.31 17.00 0.56
C TYR A 180 -4.75 17.15 -0.90
N PRO A 181 -4.99 18.38 -1.39
CA PRO A 181 -5.33 18.59 -2.79
C PRO A 181 -4.17 18.19 -3.69
N ILE A 182 -4.48 17.54 -4.80
CA ILE A 182 -3.56 17.31 -5.90
C ILE A 182 -3.56 18.57 -6.79
N SER A 183 -2.42 18.93 -7.37
CA SER A 183 -2.33 20.06 -8.30
C SER A 183 -3.07 19.75 -9.60
N ASP A 184 -3.68 20.76 -10.23
CA ASP A 184 -4.37 20.65 -11.53
C ASP A 184 -3.45 20.00 -12.59
N GLU A 185 -2.15 20.35 -12.60
CA GLU A 185 -1.16 19.77 -13.52
C GLU A 185 -0.90 18.29 -13.31
N ILE A 186 -1.12 17.79 -12.09
CA ILE A 186 -0.94 16.37 -11.75
C ILE A 186 -2.24 15.64 -12.05
N GLU A 187 -3.39 16.21 -11.69
CA GLU A 187 -4.73 15.65 -11.98
C GLU A 187 -4.94 15.44 -13.48
N ASP A 188 -4.55 16.42 -14.32
CA ASP A 188 -4.64 16.32 -15.78
C ASP A 188 -3.72 15.22 -16.36
N LYS A 189 -2.70 14.79 -15.60
CA LYS A 189 -1.82 13.67 -15.94
C LYS A 189 -2.32 12.33 -15.39
N LEU A 190 -3.35 12.32 -14.53
CA LEU A 190 -3.91 11.10 -13.98
C LEU A 190 -4.77 10.36 -15.01
N VAL A 191 -4.74 9.03 -14.92
CA VAL A 191 -5.40 8.16 -15.88
C VAL A 191 -6.87 7.98 -15.49
N ALA A 192 -7.78 8.38 -16.37
CA ALA A 192 -9.20 8.09 -16.24
C ALA A 192 -9.57 6.76 -16.92
N LYS A 193 -9.24 5.61 -16.31
CA LYS A 193 -9.76 4.30 -16.76
C LYS A 193 -10.54 3.61 -15.64
N ASN A 194 -11.61 2.91 -16.02
CA ASN A 194 -12.65 2.42 -15.11
C ASN A 194 -13.20 3.54 -14.23
N ARG A 195 -13.99 4.42 -14.85
CA ARG A 195 -14.83 5.37 -14.11
C ARG A 195 -15.80 4.55 -13.26
N GLN A 196 -15.41 4.17 -12.04
CA GLN A 196 -16.39 3.90 -11.00
C GLN A 196 -17.15 5.22 -10.86
N THR A 197 -18.28 5.33 -11.54
CA THR A 197 -19.10 6.56 -11.57
C THR A 197 -19.81 6.80 -10.25
N LYS A 198 -19.74 5.84 -9.32
CA LYS A 198 -20.08 6.06 -7.92
C LYS A 198 -18.79 6.38 -7.17
N SER A 199 -18.45 7.66 -7.13
CA SER A 199 -17.73 8.21 -5.97
C SER A 199 -18.47 7.73 -4.72
N THR A 200 -17.77 7.45 -3.63
CA THR A 200 -18.37 7.07 -2.34
C THR A 200 -19.54 8.02 -2.07
N THR A 201 -20.78 7.52 -2.18
CA THR A 201 -21.97 8.35 -1.99
C THR A 201 -22.05 8.66 -0.52
N ILE A 202 -21.53 9.83 -0.19
CA ILE A 202 -21.63 10.44 1.11
C ILE A 202 -23.07 10.99 1.18
N THR A 203 -23.96 10.34 1.93
CA THR A 203 -25.34 10.84 2.13
C THR A 203 -25.39 11.69 3.39
N SER A 204 -25.71 12.98 3.29
CA SER A 204 -25.96 13.83 4.46
C SER A 204 -27.42 13.73 4.85
N SER A 205 -27.71 13.19 6.03
CA SER A 205 -29.04 13.27 6.64
C SER A 205 -29.33 14.62 7.29
N THR A 206 -28.30 15.45 7.49
CA THR A 206 -28.37 16.72 8.25
C THR A 206 -28.45 17.97 7.39
N LEU A 207 -28.14 17.88 6.09
CA LEU A 207 -28.16 19.04 5.20
C LEU A 207 -29.51 19.10 4.48
N ASP A 208 -30.28 20.15 4.78
CA ASP A 208 -31.57 20.39 4.13
C ASP A 208 -31.35 21.04 2.76
N MET A 209 -31.25 20.22 1.72
CA MET A 209 -31.02 20.71 0.36
C MET A 209 -32.10 21.69 -0.14
N ASN A 210 -33.33 21.56 0.37
CA ASN A 210 -34.42 22.47 0.00
C ASN A 210 -34.15 23.89 0.52
N THR A 211 -33.65 24.05 1.76
CA THR A 211 -33.35 25.36 2.33
C THR A 211 -32.11 25.96 1.66
N LEU A 212 -31.09 25.15 1.35
CA LEU A 212 -29.92 25.58 0.59
C LEU A 212 -30.32 26.12 -0.79
N LYS A 213 -31.21 25.42 -1.50
CA LYS A 213 -31.72 25.86 -2.82
C LYS A 213 -32.46 27.20 -2.72
N GLU A 214 -33.34 27.37 -1.73
CA GLU A 214 -34.04 28.64 -1.49
C GLU A 214 -33.04 29.77 -1.18
N LEU A 215 -32.02 29.49 -0.37
CA LEU A 215 -30.96 30.43 -0.02
C LEU A 215 -30.11 30.83 -1.23
N LEU A 216 -29.83 29.92 -2.15
CA LEU A 216 -29.11 30.20 -3.39
C LEU A 216 -29.96 31.02 -4.38
N GLN A 217 -31.25 30.67 -4.51
CA GLN A 217 -32.20 31.42 -5.34
C GLN A 217 -32.37 32.87 -4.86
N SER A 218 -32.41 33.09 -3.54
CA SER A 218 -32.45 34.43 -2.95
C SER A 218 -31.24 35.31 -3.35
N SER A 219 -30.16 34.69 -3.81
CA SER A 219 -28.90 35.35 -4.16
C SER A 219 -28.59 35.28 -5.65
N PHE A 220 -29.64 35.17 -6.48
CA PHE A 220 -29.59 35.21 -7.95
C PHE A 220 -28.89 34.02 -8.62
N ILE A 221 -28.65 32.93 -7.89
CA ILE A 221 -28.16 31.66 -8.46
C ILE A 221 -29.39 30.84 -8.90
N SER A 222 -29.41 30.42 -10.16
CA SER A 222 -30.53 29.63 -10.70
C SER A 222 -30.46 28.18 -10.24
N GLU A 223 -31.60 27.49 -10.16
CA GLU A 223 -31.61 26.05 -9.83
C GLU A 223 -30.84 25.20 -10.85
N ASN A 224 -30.76 25.68 -12.10
CA ASN A 224 -29.99 25.03 -13.17
C ASN A 224 -28.48 25.11 -12.95
N ALA A 225 -28.00 26.06 -12.15
CA ALA A 225 -26.60 26.17 -11.77
C ALA A 225 -26.16 25.07 -10.79
N ILE A 226 -27.13 24.45 -10.12
CA ILE A 226 -26.92 23.41 -9.11
C ILE A 226 -26.92 22.04 -9.82
N THR A 227 -25.81 21.74 -10.48
CA THR A 227 -25.61 20.43 -11.12
C THR A 227 -25.48 19.31 -10.08
N ALA A 228 -25.59 18.05 -10.52
CA ALA A 228 -25.37 16.89 -9.65
C ALA A 228 -23.98 16.92 -8.98
N GLU A 229 -22.95 17.35 -9.72
CA GLU A 229 -21.59 17.49 -9.23
C GLU A 229 -21.47 18.55 -8.12
N VAL A 230 -22.16 19.69 -8.27
CA VAL A 230 -22.18 20.75 -7.25
C VAL A 230 -22.90 20.28 -5.98
N ASN A 231 -24.00 19.53 -6.12
CA ASN A 231 -24.71 18.96 -4.97
C ASN A 231 -23.84 17.95 -4.21
N GLU A 232 -23.18 17.04 -4.92
CA GLU A 232 -22.23 16.10 -4.30
C GLU A 232 -21.11 16.84 -3.58
N MET A 233 -20.60 17.93 -4.16
CA MET A 233 -19.59 18.76 -3.51
C MET A 233 -20.12 19.43 -2.24
N PHE A 234 -21.32 20.01 -2.24
CA PHE A 234 -21.91 20.61 -1.04
C PHE A 234 -22.09 19.59 0.09
N VAL A 235 -22.58 18.40 -0.24
CA VAL A 235 -22.70 17.30 0.74
C VAL A 235 -21.33 16.91 1.29
N SER A 236 -20.32 16.81 0.42
CA SER A 236 -18.96 16.49 0.84
C SER A 236 -18.38 17.55 1.79
N LEU A 237 -18.59 18.84 1.50
CA LEU A 237 -18.07 19.95 2.31
C LEU A 237 -18.77 20.06 3.66
N HIS A 238 -20.09 19.92 3.70
CA HIS A 238 -20.84 19.87 4.94
C HIS A 238 -20.34 18.74 5.85
N GLN A 239 -20.04 17.58 5.29
CA GLN A 239 -19.61 16.44 6.09
C GLN A 239 -18.14 16.45 6.48
N LEU A 240 -17.27 16.90 5.60
CA LEU A 240 -15.83 16.97 5.85
C LEU A 240 -15.49 18.09 6.83
N TYR A 241 -16.14 19.25 6.68
CA TYR A 241 -15.75 20.48 7.37
C TYR A 241 -16.84 21.06 8.27
N GLY A 242 -18.06 20.53 8.24
CA GLY A 242 -19.17 21.02 9.07
C GLY A 242 -19.75 22.35 8.61
N PHE A 243 -19.64 22.71 7.32
CA PHE A 243 -20.20 23.96 6.81
C PHE A 243 -21.74 23.94 6.84
N ASP A 244 -22.34 24.98 7.42
CA ASP A 244 -23.79 25.17 7.45
C ASP A 244 -24.32 25.70 6.10
N GLU A 245 -25.64 25.68 5.90
CA GLU A 245 -26.27 26.11 4.63
C GLU A 245 -25.94 27.56 4.28
N VAL A 246 -25.74 28.41 5.29
CA VAL A 246 -25.35 29.81 5.13
C VAL A 246 -23.89 29.95 4.68
N ASP A 247 -22.99 29.13 5.22
CA ASP A 247 -21.58 29.12 4.82
C ASP A 247 -21.43 28.61 3.38
N LEU A 248 -22.14 27.53 3.05
CA LEU A 248 -22.15 26.96 1.70
C LEU A 248 -22.71 27.95 0.67
N LYS A 249 -23.74 28.73 1.03
CA LYS A 249 -24.25 29.81 0.19
C LYS A 249 -23.18 30.87 -0.11
N GLU A 250 -22.44 31.31 0.90
CA GLU A 250 -21.38 32.32 0.73
C GLU A 250 -20.23 31.81 -0.16
N LEU A 251 -19.83 30.55 0.04
CA LEU A 251 -18.85 29.86 -0.80
C LEU A 251 -19.35 29.69 -2.23
N ALA A 252 -20.63 29.37 -2.42
CA ALA A 252 -21.25 29.24 -3.73
C ALA A 252 -21.29 30.58 -4.48
N LEU A 253 -21.63 31.67 -3.78
CA LEU A 253 -21.67 33.01 -4.39
C LEU A 253 -20.30 33.45 -4.88
N SER A 254 -19.27 33.25 -4.07
CA SER A 254 -17.88 33.58 -4.42
C SER A 254 -17.32 32.66 -5.52
N ALA A 255 -17.81 31.42 -5.62
CA ALA A 255 -17.47 30.48 -6.68
C ALA A 255 -18.29 30.66 -7.97
N SER A 256 -19.41 31.40 -7.93
CA SER A 256 -20.28 31.60 -9.09
C SER A 256 -19.79 32.70 -10.03
N ASP A 257 -19.99 32.50 -11.33
CA ASP A 257 -19.87 33.57 -12.33
C ASP A 257 -21.25 34.15 -12.63
N LEU A 258 -21.46 35.40 -12.21
CA LEU A 258 -22.72 36.15 -12.31
C LEU A 258 -23.24 36.28 -13.76
N ARG A 259 -22.36 36.15 -14.76
CA ARG A 259 -22.73 36.27 -16.18
C ARG A 259 -23.22 34.96 -16.77
N THR A 260 -22.63 33.83 -16.36
CA THR A 260 -22.95 32.50 -16.90
C THR A 260 -23.88 31.71 -15.99
N ASN A 261 -24.09 32.17 -14.75
CA ASN A 261 -24.88 31.48 -13.73
C ASN A 261 -24.43 30.02 -13.57
N THR A 262 -23.12 29.80 -13.59
CA THR A 262 -22.50 28.50 -13.34
C THR A 262 -21.64 28.58 -12.09
N ILE A 263 -21.68 27.51 -11.29
CA ILE A 263 -20.85 27.36 -10.09
C ILE A 263 -19.65 26.51 -10.47
N ASP A 264 -18.45 27.07 -10.31
CA ASP A 264 -17.22 26.32 -10.54
C ASP A 264 -16.89 25.46 -9.30
N VAL A 265 -17.05 24.15 -9.43
CA VAL A 265 -16.82 23.14 -8.39
C VAL A 265 -15.39 23.23 -7.83
N ARG A 266 -14.40 23.49 -8.69
CA ARG A 266 -12.97 23.54 -8.29
C ARG A 266 -12.68 24.79 -7.50
N LYS A 267 -13.22 25.93 -7.94
CA LYS A 267 -13.10 27.21 -7.22
C LYS A 267 -13.76 27.13 -5.86
N LEU A 268 -14.94 26.50 -5.79
CA LEU A 268 -15.69 26.27 -4.56
C LEU A 268 -14.88 25.43 -3.56
N GLN A 269 -14.25 24.36 -4.03
CA GLN A 269 -13.37 23.52 -3.19
C GLN A 269 -12.16 24.29 -2.66
N ARG A 270 -11.48 25.08 -3.51
CA ARG A 270 -10.33 25.90 -3.09
C ARG A 270 -10.72 26.92 -2.02
N LEU A 271 -11.87 27.58 -2.18
CA LEU A 271 -12.37 28.56 -1.21
C LEU A 271 -12.75 27.93 0.12
N ALA A 272 -13.35 26.73 0.10
CA ALA A 272 -13.65 25.98 1.32
C ALA A 272 -12.38 25.66 2.10
N LEU A 273 -11.33 25.18 1.43
CA LEU A 273 -10.04 24.88 2.05
C LEU A 273 -9.36 26.11 2.66
N ASP A 274 -9.39 27.25 1.95
CA ASP A 274 -8.81 28.50 2.44
C ASP A 274 -9.51 28.98 3.73
N ARG A 275 -10.85 28.91 3.77
CA ARG A 275 -11.67 29.23 4.96
C ARG A 275 -11.35 28.31 6.14
N THR A 276 -11.17 27.01 5.91
CA THR A 276 -10.80 26.07 6.99
C THR A 276 -9.36 26.31 7.48
N SER A 277 -8.41 26.52 6.57
CA SER A 277 -7.01 26.74 6.93
C SER A 277 -6.82 28.05 7.74
N SER A 278 -7.55 29.11 7.39
CA SER A 278 -7.54 30.38 8.10
C SER A 278 -8.19 30.29 9.49
N GLN A 279 -9.22 29.46 9.68
CA GLN A 279 -9.81 29.18 10.99
C GLN A 279 -8.89 28.38 11.93
N THR A 280 -8.10 27.44 11.40
CA THR A 280 -7.14 26.65 12.22
C THR A 280 -5.94 27.47 12.73
N GLY A 281 -5.66 28.63 12.14
CA GLY A 281 -4.61 29.55 12.58
C GLY A 281 -5.01 30.50 13.72
N THR A 282 -6.30 30.61 14.04
CA THR A 282 -6.84 31.66 14.93
C THR A 282 -7.95 31.14 15.85
N SER A 283 -7.66 30.16 16.70
CA SER A 283 -8.55 29.86 17.84
C SER A 283 -7.81 29.18 18.99
N ASN A 284 -7.20 30.01 19.83
CA ASN A 284 -7.12 29.75 21.25
C ASN A 284 -8.22 30.61 21.92
N VAL A 285 -9.06 29.97 22.74
CA VAL A 285 -10.04 30.55 23.68
C VAL A 285 -11.32 31.17 23.09
N GLN A 286 -12.47 30.48 23.26
CA GLN A 286 -13.62 30.83 24.15
C GLN A 286 -14.92 30.18 23.61
N PRO A 287 -15.80 29.60 24.46
CA PRO A 287 -16.95 28.81 24.03
C PRO A 287 -18.19 29.69 23.77
N ALA A 288 -18.95 29.36 22.73
CA ALA A 288 -20.22 30.00 22.41
C ALA A 288 -21.33 29.54 23.35
N LYS A 289 -21.99 30.51 23.97
CA LYS A 289 -23.20 30.36 24.78
C LYS A 289 -24.38 29.95 23.88
N ALA A 290 -24.96 28.79 24.15
CA ALA A 290 -26.28 28.43 23.66
C ALA A 290 -27.36 29.15 24.49
N SER A 291 -28.21 29.92 23.79
CA SER A 291 -29.52 30.32 24.30
C SER A 291 -30.47 29.13 24.21
N ALA A 292 -31.05 28.76 25.35
CA ALA A 292 -32.03 27.70 25.48
C ALA A 292 -33.45 28.17 25.11
N GLN A 293 -34.17 27.34 24.37
CA GLN A 293 -35.61 27.05 24.54
C GLN A 293 -35.95 25.72 23.83
N GLY A 294 -36.71 24.86 24.52
CA GLY A 294 -36.96 23.43 24.23
C GLY A 294 -37.96 23.15 23.10
N VAL A 295 -38.39 21.92 22.81
CA VAL A 295 -38.44 20.65 23.56
C VAL A 295 -38.55 19.52 22.53
N SER A 296 -37.73 18.46 22.61
CA SER A 296 -38.20 17.07 22.63
C SER A 296 -37.01 16.14 22.90
N SER A 297 -37.03 15.61 24.12
CA SER A 297 -36.08 14.65 24.64
C SER A 297 -36.32 13.28 24.02
N GLY A 298 -35.25 12.64 23.57
CA GLY A 298 -35.27 11.23 23.24
C GLY A 298 -34.03 10.81 22.47
N LEU A 299 -33.10 10.14 23.15
CA LEU A 299 -31.98 9.34 22.62
C LEU A 299 -30.61 10.02 22.41
N MET A 300 -30.52 11.32 22.12
CA MET A 300 -29.21 12.01 21.98
C MET A 300 -28.49 12.24 23.32
N ASP A 301 -29.24 12.34 24.42
CA ASP A 301 -28.74 12.68 25.76
C ASP A 301 -27.97 11.55 26.46
N ARG A 302 -27.91 10.35 25.86
CA ARG A 302 -27.15 9.22 26.43
C ARG A 302 -25.71 9.14 25.92
N ILE A 303 -25.41 9.75 24.76
CA ILE A 303 -24.11 9.64 24.08
C ILE A 303 -23.19 10.83 24.43
N THR A 304 -23.75 12.03 24.57
CA THR A 304 -23.00 13.21 25.03
C THR A 304 -22.57 13.10 26.50
N VAL A 305 -23.34 12.37 27.31
CA VAL A 305 -23.00 12.06 28.70
C VAL A 305 -21.94 10.95 28.79
N SER A 306 -21.86 10.00 27.85
CA SER A 306 -20.79 8.98 27.85
C SER A 306 -19.43 9.56 27.47
N GLU A 307 -19.35 10.43 26.45
CA GLU A 307 -18.07 11.03 26.05
C GLU A 307 -17.55 12.08 27.05
N ALA A 308 -18.46 12.80 27.73
CA ALA A 308 -18.09 13.68 28.83
C ALA A 308 -17.62 12.88 30.06
N LYS A 309 -18.21 11.70 30.31
CA LYS A 309 -17.74 10.77 31.35
C LYS A 309 -16.40 10.15 31.00
N ASP A 310 -16.15 9.78 29.75
CA ASP A 310 -14.89 9.16 29.31
C ASP A 310 -13.72 10.16 29.39
N ARG A 311 -13.94 11.44 29.05
CA ARG A 311 -12.94 12.51 29.26
C ARG A 311 -12.68 12.78 30.73
N GLN A 312 -13.72 12.84 31.56
CA GLN A 312 -13.57 13.01 33.00
C GLN A 312 -12.88 11.81 33.67
N GLN A 313 -13.10 10.58 33.18
CA GLN A 313 -12.42 9.38 33.65
C GLN A 313 -10.94 9.35 33.24
N ALA A 314 -10.61 9.76 32.02
CA ALA A 314 -9.22 9.87 31.56
C ALA A 314 -8.43 10.94 32.37
N ASP A 315 -9.04 12.10 32.62
CA ASP A 315 -8.41 13.16 33.42
C ASP A 315 -8.23 12.75 34.91
N GLN A 316 -9.15 11.96 35.45
CA GLN A 316 -9.02 11.38 36.81
C GLN A 316 -7.96 10.27 36.88
N ALA A 317 -7.88 9.41 35.87
CA ALA A 317 -6.84 8.39 35.75
C ALA A 317 -5.45 9.04 35.66
N ASP A 318 -5.31 10.11 34.87
CA ASP A 318 -4.06 10.86 34.74
C ASP A 318 -3.59 11.44 36.08
N GLN A 319 -4.52 11.98 36.88
CA GLN A 319 -4.24 12.47 38.23
C GLN A 319 -3.82 11.33 39.19
N GLN A 320 -4.41 10.15 39.03
CA GLN A 320 -4.05 8.96 39.82
C GLN A 320 -2.61 8.49 39.54
N TRP A 321 -2.16 8.56 38.28
CA TRP A 321 -0.79 8.18 37.89
C TRP A 321 0.25 9.23 38.26
N LEU A 322 -0.11 10.52 38.21
CA LEU A 322 0.72 11.61 38.77
C LEU A 322 0.99 11.39 40.28
N GLY A 323 -0.03 10.93 41.03
CA GLY A 323 0.12 10.59 42.45
C GLY A 323 1.06 9.39 42.73
N LYS A 324 1.25 8.49 41.75
CA LYS A 324 2.14 7.32 41.86
C LYS A 324 3.60 7.64 41.47
N GLY A 325 3.93 8.91 41.18
CA GLY A 325 5.30 9.37 40.94
C GLY A 325 5.74 9.39 39.47
N LEU A 326 4.79 9.40 38.54
CA LEU A 326 5.02 9.56 37.10
C LEU A 326 5.16 11.04 36.72
N SER A 327 6.11 11.38 35.85
CA SER A 327 6.28 12.74 35.32
C SER A 327 5.18 13.08 34.31
N LYS A 328 4.87 14.37 34.15
CA LYS A 328 3.96 14.86 33.10
C LYS A 328 4.45 14.47 31.70
N GLU A 329 5.76 14.43 31.49
CA GLU A 329 6.38 14.01 30.23
C GLU A 329 6.19 12.50 29.96
N GLU A 330 6.39 11.67 30.98
CA GLU A 330 6.20 10.21 30.91
C GLU A 330 4.72 9.86 30.64
N LEU A 331 3.80 10.63 31.21
CA LEU A 331 2.37 10.50 30.96
C LEU A 331 2.00 10.89 29.52
N SER A 332 2.58 11.98 29.00
CA SER A 332 2.40 12.36 27.58
C SER A 332 2.94 11.28 26.63
N PHE A 333 4.06 10.65 26.99
CA PHE A 333 4.64 9.55 26.24
C PHE A 333 3.76 8.30 26.27
N SER A 334 3.16 7.96 27.42
CA SER A 334 2.22 6.83 27.50
C SER A 334 0.97 7.03 26.63
N LYS A 335 0.48 8.27 26.53
CA LYS A 335 -0.61 8.64 25.61
C LYS A 335 -0.21 8.49 24.15
N LEU A 336 1.01 8.92 23.82
CA LEU A 336 1.60 8.70 22.50
C LEU A 336 1.72 7.21 22.20
N ALA A 337 2.21 6.40 23.14
CA ALA A 337 2.32 4.95 22.96
C ALA A 337 0.96 4.29 22.70
N ARG A 338 -0.14 4.81 23.26
CA ARG A 338 -1.52 4.33 22.96
C ARG A 338 -2.02 4.73 21.58
N SER A 339 -1.58 5.88 21.04
CA SER A 339 -2.06 6.40 19.76
C SER A 339 -1.39 5.79 18.53
N TYR A 340 -0.23 5.14 18.68
CA TYR A 340 0.55 4.63 17.55
C TYR A 340 0.46 3.10 17.40
N PRO A 341 0.29 2.58 16.16
CA PRO A 341 0.45 1.16 15.89
C PRO A 341 1.91 0.70 16.11
N PRO A 342 2.18 -0.51 16.65
CA PRO A 342 3.53 -0.88 17.05
C PRO A 342 4.58 -0.99 15.95
N ILE A 343 4.17 -1.41 14.76
CA ILE A 343 5.07 -1.47 13.60
C ILE A 343 5.44 -0.06 13.12
N ALA A 344 4.45 0.84 13.07
CA ALA A 344 4.67 2.23 12.67
C ALA A 344 5.57 2.95 13.68
N PHE A 345 5.37 2.68 14.97
CA PHE A 345 6.18 3.21 16.05
C PHE A 345 7.63 2.70 16.01
N ALA A 346 7.83 1.40 15.80
CA ALA A 346 9.18 0.83 15.66
C ALA A 346 9.93 1.40 14.45
N LYS A 347 9.21 1.64 13.34
CA LYS A 347 9.76 2.24 12.13
C LYS A 347 10.21 3.69 12.37
N SER A 348 9.37 4.51 13.01
CA SER A 348 9.69 5.93 13.26
C SER A 348 10.92 6.11 14.15
N ILE A 349 11.10 5.28 15.18
CA ILE A 349 12.29 5.34 16.06
C ILE A 349 13.55 4.93 15.29
N LYS A 350 13.47 3.91 14.43
CA LYS A 350 14.63 3.47 13.64
C LYS A 350 15.04 4.49 12.60
N GLU A 351 14.07 5.13 11.94
CA GLU A 351 14.34 6.23 11.00
C GLU A 351 15.04 7.41 11.69
N GLN A 352 14.61 7.78 12.91
CA GLN A 352 15.29 8.80 13.72
C GLN A 352 16.74 8.44 14.08
N LYS A 353 17.04 7.14 14.25
CA LYS A 353 18.40 6.64 14.48
C LYS A 353 19.22 6.43 13.20
N GLY A 354 18.67 6.73 12.02
CA GLY A 354 19.34 6.55 10.73
C GLY A 354 19.39 5.10 10.23
N GLY A 355 18.49 4.24 10.71
CA GLY A 355 18.35 2.85 10.29
C GLY A 355 16.98 2.54 9.68
N TYR A 356 16.86 1.39 9.02
CA TYR A 356 15.58 0.88 8.51
C TYR A 356 15.11 -0.34 9.30
N LEU A 357 13.79 -0.54 9.36
CA LEU A 357 13.20 -1.73 9.97
C LEU A 357 13.38 -2.92 9.02
N THR A 358 14.06 -3.97 9.48
CA THR A 358 14.21 -5.20 8.70
C THR A 358 12.94 -6.05 8.75
N LYS A 359 12.69 -6.86 7.71
CA LYS A 359 11.52 -7.76 7.67
C LYS A 359 11.48 -8.73 8.85
N SER A 360 12.63 -9.23 9.30
CA SER A 360 12.73 -10.12 10.47
C SER A 360 12.29 -9.45 11.78
N GLU A 361 12.53 -8.15 11.93
CA GLU A 361 12.13 -7.40 13.12
C GLU A 361 10.64 -7.07 13.09
N GLY A 362 10.12 -6.68 11.92
CA GLY A 362 8.68 -6.51 11.72
C GLY A 362 7.92 -7.80 12.05
N ASN A 363 8.42 -8.94 11.58
CA ASN A 363 7.84 -10.26 11.87
C ASN A 363 7.86 -10.60 13.36
N ALA A 364 8.95 -10.28 14.08
CA ALA A 364 9.04 -10.51 15.52
C ALA A 364 8.02 -9.67 16.30
N ILE A 365 7.80 -8.41 15.89
CA ILE A 365 6.78 -7.54 16.50
C ILE A 365 5.36 -8.04 16.19
N THR A 366 5.09 -8.46 14.95
CA THR A 366 3.77 -9.03 14.58
C THR A 366 3.46 -10.30 15.34
N GLU A 367 4.46 -11.15 15.57
CA GLU A 367 4.28 -12.40 16.30
C GLU A 367 3.95 -12.15 17.78
N LEU A 368 4.57 -11.13 18.39
CA LEU A 368 4.23 -10.73 19.76
C LEU A 368 2.82 -10.17 19.87
N ILE A 369 2.36 -9.41 18.86
CA ILE A 369 0.97 -8.95 18.79
C ILE A 369 0.02 -10.16 18.69
N GLN A 370 0.33 -11.14 17.84
CA GLN A 370 -0.48 -12.36 17.67
C GLN A 370 -0.51 -13.25 18.93
N SER A 371 0.57 -13.28 19.70
CA SER A 371 0.65 -14.04 20.94
C SER A 371 -0.17 -13.45 22.09
N GLU A 372 -0.70 -12.21 21.94
CA GLU A 372 -1.49 -11.47 22.93
C GLU A 372 -0.87 -11.38 24.35
N VAL A 373 0.45 -11.59 24.47
CA VAL A 373 1.13 -11.59 25.77
C VAL A 373 1.17 -10.18 26.39
N ILE A 374 1.19 -9.14 25.57
CA ILE A 374 1.31 -7.73 25.97
C ILE A 374 0.36 -6.87 25.15
N GLN A 375 -0.25 -5.86 25.78
CA GLN A 375 -1.06 -4.87 25.08
C GLN A 375 -0.24 -4.11 24.01
N PRO A 376 -0.82 -3.75 22.86
CA PRO A 376 -0.10 -3.04 21.79
C PRO A 376 0.56 -1.73 22.26
N ALA A 377 -0.09 -0.98 23.16
CA ALA A 377 0.45 0.25 23.71
C ALA A 377 1.69 0.01 24.60
N THR A 378 1.70 -1.06 25.37
CA THR A 378 2.82 -1.44 26.26
C THR A 378 3.98 -2.00 25.44
N LEU A 379 3.70 -2.68 24.33
CA LEU A 379 4.70 -3.12 23.35
C LEU A 379 5.45 -1.92 22.75
N ASN A 380 4.79 -0.78 22.53
CA ASN A 380 5.47 0.44 22.06
C ASN A 380 6.49 0.94 23.08
N VAL A 381 6.13 0.99 24.36
CA VAL A 381 7.05 1.35 25.44
C VAL A 381 8.23 0.38 25.50
N MET A 382 7.97 -0.92 25.31
CA MET A 382 9.01 -1.96 25.26
C MET A 382 9.96 -1.78 24.07
N VAL A 383 9.44 -1.52 22.87
CA VAL A 383 10.26 -1.27 21.68
C VAL A 383 11.13 -0.03 21.87
N GLN A 384 10.57 1.04 22.43
CA GLN A 384 11.33 2.24 22.78
C GLN A 384 12.46 1.92 23.76
N PHE A 385 12.16 1.13 24.80
CA PHE A 385 13.14 0.71 25.80
C PHE A 385 14.28 -0.11 25.17
N CYS A 386 13.97 -1.09 24.33
CA CYS A 386 14.97 -1.92 23.66
C CYS A 386 15.85 -1.11 22.69
N LEU A 387 15.26 -0.18 21.93
CA LEU A 387 15.99 0.60 20.95
C LEU A 387 16.79 1.74 21.60
N ILE A 388 16.22 2.48 22.54
CA ILE A 388 16.83 3.67 23.13
C ILE A 388 17.67 3.35 24.35
N GLU A 389 17.10 2.69 25.37
CA GLU A 389 17.80 2.53 26.65
C GLU A 389 18.83 1.40 26.66
N LEU A 390 18.62 0.37 25.84
CA LEU A 390 19.52 -0.78 25.72
C LEU A 390 20.46 -0.69 24.50
N GLU A 391 20.35 0.39 23.71
CA GLU A 391 21.14 0.66 22.50
C GLU A 391 21.24 -0.52 21.52
N GLN A 392 20.20 -1.35 21.42
CA GLN A 392 20.23 -2.48 20.50
C GLN A 392 19.88 -2.02 19.08
N ASN A 393 20.82 -2.21 18.16
CA ASN A 393 20.60 -1.93 16.74
C ASN A 393 19.67 -2.95 16.06
N ARG A 394 19.52 -4.16 16.65
CA ARG A 394 18.70 -5.26 16.10
C ARG A 394 17.73 -5.81 17.13
N LEU A 395 16.46 -5.88 16.75
CA LEU A 395 15.39 -6.47 17.57
C LEU A 395 15.21 -7.94 17.19
N THR A 396 15.97 -8.83 17.85
CA THR A 396 15.82 -10.27 17.61
C THR A 396 14.59 -10.82 18.34
N ARG A 397 13.93 -11.82 17.74
CA ARG A 397 12.74 -12.48 18.30
C ARG A 397 12.95 -12.98 19.72
N SER A 398 13.99 -13.79 19.94
CA SER A 398 14.30 -14.38 21.24
C SER A 398 14.51 -13.31 22.33
N TYR A 399 15.10 -12.17 21.96
CA TYR A 399 15.30 -11.08 22.90
C TYR A 399 13.99 -10.41 23.29
N LEU A 400 13.14 -10.07 22.31
CA LEU A 400 11.84 -9.49 22.60
C LEU A 400 10.95 -10.45 23.41
N GLU A 401 10.96 -11.75 23.12
CA GLU A 401 10.26 -12.75 23.93
C GLU A 401 10.77 -12.78 25.38
N SER A 402 12.10 -12.74 25.59
CA SER A 402 12.68 -12.73 26.95
C SER A 402 12.28 -11.49 27.77
N VAL A 403 12.28 -10.31 27.13
CA VAL A 403 11.86 -9.06 27.77
C VAL A 403 10.35 -9.07 28.02
N ALA A 404 9.57 -9.67 27.12
CA ALA A 404 8.13 -9.80 27.28
C ALA A 404 7.78 -10.75 28.44
N ASP A 405 8.49 -11.86 28.57
CA ASP A 405 8.36 -12.79 29.69
C ASP A 405 8.72 -12.13 31.03
N ASP A 406 9.78 -11.33 31.06
CA ASP A 406 10.16 -10.55 32.25
C ASP A 406 9.04 -9.58 32.67
N TRP A 407 8.43 -8.88 31.71
CA TRP A 407 7.36 -7.92 31.99
C TRP A 407 6.09 -8.60 32.44
N ARG A 408 5.76 -9.75 31.84
CA ARG A 408 4.64 -10.59 32.28
C ARG A 408 4.84 -11.12 33.70
N GLN A 409 6.05 -11.56 34.05
CA GLN A 409 6.36 -12.02 35.42
C GLN A 409 6.19 -10.89 36.45
N ASN A 410 6.54 -9.67 36.07
CA ASN A 410 6.38 -8.48 36.91
C ASN A 410 4.98 -7.85 36.84
N LYS A 411 4.02 -8.50 36.15
CA LYS A 411 2.63 -8.07 35.99
C LYS A 411 2.50 -6.66 35.38
N VAL A 412 3.38 -6.32 34.44
CA VAL A 412 3.33 -5.05 33.72
C VAL A 412 2.41 -5.22 32.51
N VAL A 413 1.20 -4.67 32.58
CA VAL A 413 0.22 -4.78 31.49
C VAL A 413 -0.01 -3.44 30.82
N GLU A 414 -0.06 -2.36 31.60
CA GLU A 414 -0.31 -1.01 31.09
C GLU A 414 0.98 -0.23 30.77
N PRO A 415 0.93 0.74 29.83
CA PRO A 415 2.08 1.56 29.47
C PRO A 415 2.64 2.39 30.64
N GLU A 416 1.75 2.88 31.51
CA GLU A 416 2.11 3.70 32.68
C GLU A 416 2.84 2.85 33.74
N GLU A 417 2.40 1.59 33.91
CA GLU A 417 3.06 0.63 34.79
C GLU A 417 4.45 0.25 34.26
N ALA A 418 4.60 0.13 32.93
CA ALA A 418 5.90 -0.13 32.31
C ALA A 418 6.90 0.99 32.61
N MET A 419 6.48 2.25 32.54
CA MET A 419 7.33 3.39 32.87
C MET A 419 7.75 3.40 34.34
N LEU A 420 6.83 3.09 35.26
CA LEU A 420 7.17 2.93 36.69
C LEU A 420 8.16 1.79 36.93
N TYR A 421 7.95 0.65 36.27
CA TYR A 421 8.83 -0.50 36.36
C TYR A 421 10.25 -0.16 35.87
N LEU A 422 10.38 0.54 34.74
CA LEU A 422 11.66 0.99 34.21
C LEU A 422 12.38 1.95 35.16
N LYS A 423 11.65 2.89 35.77
CA LYS A 423 12.19 3.82 36.78
C LYS A 423 12.70 3.09 38.02
N GLN A 424 11.91 2.16 38.56
CA GLN A 424 12.32 1.33 39.70
C GLN A 424 13.54 0.45 39.36
N ARG A 425 13.60 -0.09 38.15
CA ARG A 425 14.73 -0.89 37.67
C ARG A 425 16.01 -0.06 37.59
N LYS A 426 15.94 1.17 37.07
CA LYS A 426 17.08 2.12 37.05
C LYS A 426 17.55 2.46 38.47
N GLN A 427 16.63 2.74 39.39
CA GLN A 427 16.96 3.05 40.78
C GLN A 427 17.63 1.85 41.49
N LYS A 428 17.08 0.64 41.36
CA LYS A 428 17.70 -0.59 41.90
C LYS A 428 19.08 -0.86 41.31
N SER A 429 19.28 -0.56 40.03
CA SER A 429 20.58 -0.67 39.36
C SER A 429 21.60 0.33 39.94
N ALA A 430 21.20 1.58 40.14
CA ALA A 430 22.03 2.62 40.73
C ALA A 430 22.41 2.30 42.20
N GLU A 431 21.46 1.88 43.02
CA GLU A 431 21.72 1.48 44.41
C GLU A 431 22.65 0.26 44.50
N ASN A 432 22.47 -0.72 43.60
CA ASN A 432 23.36 -1.87 43.52
C ASN A 432 24.76 -1.48 43.04
N TYR A 433 24.88 -0.51 42.13
CA TYR A 433 26.16 0.04 41.70
C TYR A 433 26.88 0.76 42.85
N GLU A 434 26.17 1.59 43.62
CA GLU A 434 26.72 2.25 44.81
C GLU A 434 27.11 1.24 45.90
N LYS A 435 26.28 0.24 46.18
CA LYS A 435 26.61 -0.84 47.13
C LYS A 435 27.84 -1.64 46.66
N ARG A 436 27.97 -1.90 45.35
CA ARG A 436 29.15 -2.55 44.76
C ARG A 436 30.39 -1.67 44.82
N GLN A 437 30.27 -0.36 44.61
CA GLN A 437 31.38 0.59 44.75
C GLN A 437 31.83 0.71 46.21
N LYS A 438 30.89 0.87 47.15
CA LYS A 438 31.18 0.88 48.60
C LYS A 438 31.80 -0.44 49.07
N ASN A 439 31.32 -1.58 48.58
CA ASN A 439 31.94 -2.89 48.85
C ASN A 439 33.30 -3.09 48.16
N ARG A 440 33.56 -2.48 46.99
CA ARG A 440 34.88 -2.46 46.36
C ARG A 440 35.88 -1.60 47.14
N MET A 441 35.44 -0.46 47.67
CA MET A 441 36.25 0.38 48.57
C MET A 441 36.50 -0.30 49.93
N ALA A 442 35.52 -1.05 50.47
CA ALA A 442 35.67 -1.81 51.71
C ALA A 442 36.52 -3.10 51.56
N LYS A 443 36.54 -3.73 50.38
CA LYS A 443 37.35 -4.94 50.11
C LYS A 443 38.78 -4.66 49.62
N GLY A 444 39.24 -3.41 49.67
CA GLY A 444 40.65 -3.04 49.43
C GLY A 444 41.65 -3.58 50.46
N ARG A 445 41.24 -4.37 51.46
CA ARG A 445 42.13 -4.94 52.49
C ARG A 445 42.00 -6.45 52.76
N TYR A 446 41.19 -7.20 52.00
CA TYR A 446 41.10 -8.65 52.21
C TYR A 446 41.05 -9.41 50.89
N GLN A 447 42.19 -10.01 50.53
CA GLN A 447 42.26 -11.16 49.62
C GLN A 447 41.41 -12.27 50.23
N THR A 448 40.18 -12.41 49.75
CA THR A 448 39.31 -13.52 50.17
C THR A 448 39.60 -14.69 49.22
N GLN A 449 40.20 -15.74 49.77
CA GLN A 449 40.30 -17.04 49.11
C GLN A 449 38.92 -17.44 48.58
N LYS A 450 38.86 -17.71 47.28
CA LYS A 450 37.67 -18.23 46.60
C LYS A 450 37.45 -19.66 47.11
N GLN A 451 36.64 -19.84 48.16
CA GLN A 451 36.16 -21.16 48.53
C GLN A 451 35.28 -21.67 47.39
N SER A 452 35.79 -22.65 46.65
CA SER A 452 34.99 -23.44 45.73
C SER A 452 33.98 -24.21 46.58
N VAL A 453 32.73 -23.77 46.60
CA VAL A 453 31.64 -24.66 47.00
C VAL A 453 31.58 -25.72 45.92
N LYS A 454 32.18 -26.87 46.19
CA LYS A 454 32.08 -28.05 45.32
C LYS A 454 30.59 -28.36 45.18
N PRO A 455 30.04 -28.43 43.96
CA PRO A 455 28.65 -28.82 43.78
C PRO A 455 28.43 -30.24 44.31
N LYS A 456 27.25 -30.50 44.91
CA LYS A 456 26.86 -31.76 45.60
C LYS A 456 27.03 -33.07 44.80
N TRP A 457 27.32 -33.02 43.49
CA TRP A 457 27.64 -34.19 42.66
C TRP A 457 29.12 -34.64 42.77
N LEU A 458 29.96 -33.86 43.45
CA LEU A 458 31.41 -34.11 43.67
C LEU A 458 31.73 -34.64 45.08
N ASP A 459 30.73 -35.08 45.84
CA ASP A 459 30.91 -35.83 47.09
C ASP A 459 30.99 -37.34 46.78
N PRO A 460 32.04 -38.06 47.24
CA PRO A 460 32.20 -39.50 46.96
C PRO A 460 31.10 -40.38 47.58
N ASP A 461 30.38 -39.89 48.59
CA ASP A 461 29.22 -40.57 49.20
C ASP A 461 27.92 -40.44 48.38
N SER A 462 27.82 -39.46 47.48
CA SER A 462 26.65 -39.28 46.59
C SER A 462 26.57 -40.32 45.46
N ARG A 463 27.55 -41.23 45.36
CA ARG A 463 27.70 -42.21 44.27
C ARG A 463 27.38 -43.65 44.66
N GLN A 464 26.92 -43.92 45.88
CA GLN A 464 26.75 -45.30 46.34
C GLN A 464 25.34 -45.91 46.23
N ASP A 465 24.30 -45.16 45.86
CA ASP A 465 22.91 -45.68 45.87
C ASP A 465 22.27 -45.99 44.51
N LYS A 466 23.04 -46.09 43.40
CA LYS A 466 22.46 -46.49 42.09
C LYS A 466 23.19 -47.57 41.30
N TYR A 467 24.08 -48.33 41.92
CA TYR A 467 24.63 -49.54 41.30
C TYR A 467 24.77 -50.69 42.32
N GLN A 468 23.63 -51.28 42.69
CA GLN A 468 23.57 -52.71 43.00
C GLN A 468 22.73 -53.37 41.89
N LYS A 469 23.41 -53.95 40.89
CA LYS A 469 22.83 -55.00 40.06
C LYS A 469 23.07 -56.33 40.77
N PRO A 470 22.04 -57.09 41.14
CA PRO A 470 22.20 -58.52 41.38
C PRO A 470 22.41 -59.23 40.04
N VAL A 471 23.47 -60.02 39.97
CA VAL A 471 23.72 -61.04 38.95
C VAL A 471 22.92 -62.29 39.32
N VAL A 472 22.05 -62.78 38.43
CA VAL A 472 21.90 -64.22 38.11
C VAL A 472 21.48 -64.34 36.62
N ALA A 473 22.18 -65.22 35.92
CA ALA A 473 22.03 -65.63 34.52
C ALA A 473 21.35 -67.04 34.46
N PRO A 474 21.37 -67.83 33.37
CA PRO A 474 21.14 -67.58 31.93
C PRO A 474 20.21 -68.67 31.29
N LYS A 475 19.87 -68.53 30.00
CA LYS A 475 20.29 -69.42 28.87
C LYS A 475 19.27 -69.61 27.74
N ALA A 476 19.79 -69.30 26.54
CA ALA A 476 19.69 -70.01 25.25
C ALA A 476 18.33 -70.09 24.53
N GLY A 477 18.21 -69.90 23.22
CA GLY A 477 19.18 -69.59 22.17
C GLY A 477 18.47 -69.60 20.80
N ASP A 478 18.99 -68.77 19.89
CA ASP A 478 18.80 -68.68 18.42
C ASP A 478 17.48 -68.13 17.83
N GLN A 479 17.58 -66.88 17.34
CA GLN A 479 16.84 -66.27 16.22
C GLN A 479 17.84 -66.12 15.05
N GLU A 480 17.58 -66.64 13.85
CA GLU A 480 16.92 -65.96 12.70
C GLU A 480 17.57 -64.62 12.27
N GLY A 481 17.95 -64.50 10.98
CA GLY A 481 18.43 -63.26 10.31
C GLY A 481 17.28 -62.38 9.77
N PRO A 482 17.46 -61.50 8.73
CA PRO A 482 18.67 -60.86 8.19
C PRO A 482 18.57 -59.30 7.95
N LYS A 483 19.76 -58.73 7.67
CA LYS A 483 20.22 -57.51 6.94
C LYS A 483 19.24 -56.58 6.17
N GLN A 484 19.42 -55.25 6.34
CA GLN A 484 19.74 -54.19 5.34
C GLN A 484 19.57 -52.78 5.97
N ASP A 485 20.51 -51.83 5.72
CA ASP A 485 20.38 -50.34 5.83
C ASP A 485 21.63 -49.54 6.31
N THR A 486 22.82 -50.14 6.43
CA THR A 486 24.03 -49.40 6.88
C THR A 486 24.92 -48.82 5.77
N ALA A 487 24.58 -48.93 4.49
CA ALA A 487 25.47 -48.51 3.39
C ALA A 487 25.33 -47.04 2.93
N VAL A 488 24.16 -46.40 3.06
CA VAL A 488 23.89 -45.09 2.41
C VAL A 488 24.35 -43.87 3.24
N LYS A 489 24.69 -44.05 4.53
CA LYS A 489 25.13 -42.94 5.40
C LYS A 489 26.64 -42.67 5.42
N GLN A 490 27.46 -43.57 4.88
CA GLN A 490 28.92 -43.39 4.84
C GLN A 490 29.40 -42.74 3.53
N GLU A 491 28.71 -42.98 2.40
CA GLU A 491 29.08 -42.39 1.11
C GLU A 491 28.86 -40.86 1.06
N ASN A 492 27.80 -40.35 1.70
CA ASN A 492 27.51 -38.91 1.72
C ASN A 492 28.43 -38.07 2.61
N LYS A 493 29.18 -38.69 3.55
CA LYS A 493 30.19 -37.98 4.35
C LYS A 493 31.56 -37.92 3.65
N ALA A 494 31.88 -38.93 2.83
CA ALA A 494 33.12 -38.96 2.08
C ALA A 494 33.12 -37.96 0.91
N SER A 495 31.97 -37.77 0.25
CA SER A 495 31.82 -36.81 -0.86
C SER A 495 31.91 -35.35 -0.41
N LEU A 496 31.37 -34.99 0.76
CA LEU A 496 31.49 -33.64 1.33
C LEU A 496 32.92 -33.30 1.77
N SER A 497 33.64 -34.27 2.36
CA SER A 497 35.05 -34.10 2.74
C SER A 497 35.99 -33.92 1.55
N ALA A 498 35.68 -34.55 0.40
CA ALA A 498 36.47 -34.40 -0.83
C ALA A 498 36.28 -33.02 -1.46
N GLN A 499 35.04 -32.49 -1.46
CA GLN A 499 34.75 -31.15 -1.97
C GLN A 499 35.37 -30.03 -1.11
N GLU A 500 35.42 -30.20 0.22
CA GLU A 500 36.11 -29.23 1.10
C GLU A 500 37.62 -29.20 0.86
N ALA A 501 38.24 -30.34 0.54
CA ALA A 501 39.67 -30.41 0.21
C ALA A 501 39.99 -29.73 -1.14
N GLU A 502 39.11 -29.87 -2.14
CA GLU A 502 39.25 -29.22 -3.44
C GLU A 502 39.15 -27.68 -3.35
N ILE A 503 38.24 -27.17 -2.49
CA ILE A 503 38.09 -25.74 -2.24
C ILE A 503 39.32 -25.17 -1.52
N GLN A 504 39.91 -25.91 -0.58
CA GLN A 504 41.14 -25.48 0.10
C GLN A 504 42.36 -25.45 -0.83
N GLN A 505 42.47 -26.40 -1.77
CA GLN A 505 43.52 -26.38 -2.79
C GLN A 505 43.35 -25.22 -3.78
N LEU A 506 42.11 -24.88 -4.17
CA LEU A 506 41.84 -23.71 -5.00
C LEU A 506 42.22 -22.40 -4.29
N LEU A 507 41.87 -22.25 -3.01
CA LEU A 507 42.25 -21.08 -2.21
C LEU A 507 43.78 -20.96 -2.04
N HIS A 508 44.49 -22.08 -1.90
CA HIS A 508 45.95 -22.07 -1.83
C HIS A 508 46.60 -21.71 -3.18
N SER A 509 46.01 -22.14 -4.30
CA SER A 509 46.49 -21.78 -5.65
C SER A 509 46.24 -20.31 -6.03
N LEU A 510 45.18 -19.70 -5.49
CA LEU A 510 44.88 -18.28 -5.68
C LEU A 510 45.83 -17.39 -4.86
N ASN A 511 46.14 -17.77 -3.62
CA ASN A 511 47.11 -17.02 -2.79
C ASN A 511 48.57 -17.12 -3.27
N GLN A 512 48.91 -18.10 -4.12
CA GLN A 512 50.25 -18.19 -4.74
C GLN A 512 50.38 -17.40 -6.04
N LYS A 513 49.27 -16.92 -6.65
CA LYS A 513 49.28 -16.09 -7.87
C LYS A 513 49.15 -14.58 -7.62
N GLU A 514 48.91 -14.15 -6.38
CA GLU A 514 48.95 -12.73 -5.98
C GLU A 514 50.28 -12.32 -5.32
N GLY A 515 51.31 -13.19 -5.39
CA GLY A 515 52.62 -13.00 -4.76
C GLY A 515 53.82 -12.99 -5.72
N GLU A 516 53.61 -12.81 -7.03
CA GLU A 516 54.66 -12.48 -8.02
C GLU A 516 54.37 -11.16 -8.74
#